data_AF-A0A7S3YVX3-F1
#
_entry.id   AF-A0A7S3YVX3-F1
#
_cell.length_a   1.000
_cell.length_b   1.000
_cell.length_c   1.000
_cell.angle_alpha   90.00
_cell.angle_beta   90.00
_cell.angle_gamma   90.00
#
_symmetry.space_group_name_H-M   'P 1'
#
loop_
_entity.id
_entity.type
_entity.pdbx_description
1 polymer ?
#
loop_
_entity_poly.entity_id
_entity_poly.type
_entity_poly.pdbx_seq_one_letter_code
_entity_poly.pdbx_strand_id
1 'polypeptide(L)'
;PPSRPQLVQRKIMADQGDTEAKGAVAEGSDAMPRPPPVNTSLQAQRSSHQESPRSPLPAHVKQAVDVAKVQPLSNPYPQNFERPVYTNGDRFFLCLVGLPGRGKTFISYRVSHWLEYFHDIPTKVINLGNARRKLVGKQSNSFFDHTNESAKKMLDKARMICLDDIKKFLLEDEEGKHVGRVAIYDAANITVENRKQVVEAMKGVLPMAHIIFVEVIQTDIEKIKSHIRNVKIHVGMPDFKTASDKDKGEENPAREGVSEEHAVQEYMQRIEQYKKTYVPLGGDKNLSFIKIIDDGRQVTVNRIKGFLPGRIVNYLTSIHTQPRPIYLSRHGESQYNVLRKVGGNSPLSPLGEKYAVALAEWVKINVLDPKEPLSKKPQHARLYTSSLRRTIDTVRHFDHTIQKDGWVTMRRREWRALDEIFAGVFDGMTYDQIKQKAPMQFQARLKNKLEYRYPRGESYMDVIKRVEQAVLCIEALQDPVVVVAHQAVLRIVYCYFMMRDKNKAPKVSIPLNTVIKLVPRNHGCEEGDPLANKKILATYIL
;
A
#
# COMPACT_ATOMS: atom_id res chain seq x y z
N PRO A 1 63.83 10.57 -30.79
CA PRO A 1 63.55 10.54 -32.24
C PRO A 1 62.09 10.13 -32.48
N PRO A 2 61.38 10.85 -33.36
CA PRO A 2 59.95 11.17 -33.29
C PRO A 2 59.18 10.39 -34.39
N SER A 3 57.88 10.53 -34.69
CA SER A 3 57.23 11.75 -35.23
C SER A 3 55.72 11.57 -35.49
N ARG A 4 55.00 12.68 -35.30
CA ARG A 4 53.65 13.00 -35.86
C ARG A 4 53.69 13.12 -37.39
N PRO A 5 52.53 13.10 -38.09
CA PRO A 5 51.88 14.35 -38.58
C PRO A 5 50.33 14.32 -38.44
N GLN A 6 49.64 15.39 -38.04
CA GLN A 6 49.15 16.62 -38.73
C GLN A 6 47.83 16.52 -39.55
N LEU A 7 46.95 17.48 -39.20
CA LEU A 7 45.70 17.98 -39.78
C LEU A 7 45.64 18.13 -41.31
N VAL A 8 44.45 17.91 -41.89
CA VAL A 8 43.91 18.71 -43.03
C VAL A 8 42.38 18.85 -42.92
N GLN A 9 41.92 20.11 -42.92
CA GLN A 9 40.53 20.54 -43.16
C GLN A 9 40.17 20.47 -44.65
N ARG A 10 38.92 20.14 -44.99
CA ARG A 10 38.32 20.54 -46.27
C ARG A 10 36.91 21.12 -46.08
N LYS A 11 36.76 22.28 -46.74
CA LYS A 11 35.70 23.26 -46.92
C LYS A 11 34.79 22.84 -48.08
N ILE A 12 33.45 22.99 -48.01
CA ILE A 12 32.57 23.24 -49.17
C ILE A 12 31.34 24.07 -48.75
N MET A 13 31.24 25.28 -49.35
CA MET A 13 30.11 26.10 -49.88
C MET A 13 28.73 26.02 -49.19
N ALA A 14 28.11 27.09 -48.68
CA ALA A 14 27.71 28.39 -49.26
C ALA A 14 26.63 28.28 -50.35
N ASP A 15 25.39 28.68 -50.03
CA ASP A 15 24.53 29.39 -50.97
C ASP A 15 23.74 30.49 -50.24
N GLN A 16 23.63 31.63 -50.90
CA GLN A 16 23.09 32.91 -50.42
C GLN A 16 21.65 33.11 -50.89
N GLY A 17 20.94 34.03 -50.23
CA GLY A 17 19.65 34.54 -50.71
C GLY A 17 19.07 35.57 -49.76
N ASP A 18 19.67 36.77 -49.73
CA ASP A 18 19.16 37.98 -49.09
C ASP A 18 17.85 38.47 -49.72
N THR A 19 16.96 39.07 -48.91
CA THR A 19 16.49 40.46 -49.11
C THR A 19 15.62 40.97 -47.94
N GLU A 20 16.16 41.97 -47.25
CA GLU A 20 15.58 43.25 -46.76
C GLU A 20 14.07 43.31 -46.39
N ALA A 21 13.65 43.65 -45.17
CA ALA A 21 13.85 44.83 -44.30
C ALA A 21 12.59 45.74 -44.24
N LYS A 22 12.48 46.46 -43.11
CA LYS A 22 11.43 47.39 -42.62
C LYS A 22 10.32 46.69 -41.80
N GLY A 23 10.12 46.94 -40.51
CA GLY A 23 10.49 48.03 -39.63
C GLY A 23 9.21 48.69 -39.08
N ALA A 24 8.89 48.47 -37.80
CA ALA A 24 8.07 49.38 -36.98
C ALA A 24 8.10 48.95 -35.51
N VAL A 25 8.37 49.93 -34.66
CA VAL A 25 8.49 49.93 -33.21
C VAL A 25 7.11 50.14 -32.58
N ALA A 26 6.81 49.47 -31.47
CA ALA A 26 6.03 50.04 -30.36
C ALA A 26 6.18 49.20 -29.08
N GLU A 27 6.43 49.92 -28.00
CA GLU A 27 6.73 49.49 -26.64
C GLU A 27 5.52 48.89 -25.90
N GLY A 28 5.79 48.10 -24.85
CA GLY A 28 4.76 47.56 -23.97
C GLY A 28 5.35 46.62 -22.91
N SER A 29 6.05 47.21 -21.94
CA SER A 29 6.62 46.57 -20.76
C SER A 29 5.54 45.99 -19.83
N ASP A 30 5.68 44.72 -19.41
CA ASP A 30 5.29 44.32 -18.05
C ASP A 30 6.09 43.08 -17.61
N ALA A 31 7.06 43.30 -16.73
CA ALA A 31 7.98 42.28 -16.20
C ALA A 31 7.66 42.01 -14.72
N MET A 32 7.43 40.73 -14.42
CA MET A 32 7.18 40.18 -13.08
C MET A 32 8.31 40.50 -12.07
N PRO A 33 8.00 40.78 -10.79
CA PRO A 33 9.00 41.20 -9.82
C PRO A 33 9.83 40.02 -9.26
N ARG A 34 11.15 40.26 -9.11
CA ARG A 34 12.13 39.35 -8.47
C ARG A 34 12.08 39.46 -6.93
N PRO A 35 12.45 38.40 -6.18
CA PRO A 35 12.54 38.43 -4.73
C PRO A 35 13.82 39.17 -4.24
N PRO A 36 13.83 39.69 -2.99
CA PRO A 36 14.93 40.50 -2.47
C PRO A 36 16.17 39.65 -2.08
N PRO A 37 17.37 40.25 -2.01
CA PRO A 37 18.62 39.53 -1.81
C PRO A 37 18.90 39.14 -0.36
N VAL A 38 19.59 38.02 -0.19
CA VAL A 38 20.09 37.48 1.08
C VAL A 38 21.36 38.23 1.48
N ASN A 39 21.39 38.74 2.71
CA ASN A 39 22.51 39.49 3.27
C ASN A 39 23.64 38.54 3.70
N THR A 40 24.72 38.47 2.93
CA THR A 40 25.97 37.79 3.28
C THR A 40 26.95 38.81 3.86
N SER A 41 27.13 38.80 5.18
CA SER A 41 28.24 39.49 5.84
C SER A 41 28.82 38.59 6.91
N LEU A 42 30.15 38.50 6.92
CA LEU A 42 31.05 37.99 7.98
C LEU A 42 31.59 36.56 7.80
N GLN A 43 32.47 36.41 6.81
CA GLN A 43 33.74 35.72 7.01
C GLN A 43 34.87 36.73 6.82
N ALA A 44 35.58 37.08 7.89
CA ALA A 44 37.02 37.40 7.92
C ALA A 44 37.37 38.11 9.24
N GLN A 45 37.54 37.37 10.34
CA GLN A 45 38.51 37.70 11.37
C GLN A 45 38.98 36.40 12.04
N ARG A 46 40.14 35.92 11.60
CA ARG A 46 40.98 34.99 12.35
C ARG A 46 41.94 35.81 13.22
N SER A 47 42.17 35.30 14.42
CA SER A 47 43.37 35.40 15.27
C SER A 47 43.22 36.13 16.61
N SER A 48 43.81 35.48 17.62
CA SER A 48 44.16 35.89 18.98
C SER A 48 43.28 35.40 20.16
N HIS A 49 43.95 34.65 21.04
CA HIS A 49 43.67 34.34 22.46
C HIS A 49 42.52 33.36 22.78
N GLN A 50 42.63 32.41 23.70
CA GLN A 50 43.65 31.99 24.66
C GLN A 50 43.25 30.56 25.10
N GLU A 51 44.22 29.66 25.29
CA GLU A 51 43.96 28.31 25.83
C GLU A 51 43.59 28.38 27.31
N SER A 52 42.39 27.91 27.65
CA SER A 52 41.97 27.64 29.03
C SER A 52 42.25 26.17 29.35
N PRO A 53 42.85 25.83 30.52
CA PRO A 53 43.27 24.47 30.81
C PRO A 53 42.07 23.54 31.03
N ARG A 54 42.12 22.36 30.39
CA ARG A 54 41.19 21.26 30.62
C ARG A 54 41.33 20.78 32.07
N SER A 55 40.26 20.89 32.85
CA SER A 55 40.13 20.23 34.14
C SER A 55 40.22 18.70 33.97
N PRO A 56 41.03 17.99 34.76
CA PRO A 56 41.10 16.53 34.69
C PRO A 56 39.81 15.89 35.19
N LEU A 57 39.30 14.90 34.44
CA LEU A 57 38.22 14.03 34.88
C LEU A 57 38.65 13.28 36.16
N PRO A 58 37.83 13.26 37.24
CA PRO A 58 38.16 12.46 38.41
C PRO A 58 38.12 10.97 38.07
N ALA A 59 39.22 10.29 38.33
CA ALA A 59 39.24 8.84 38.49
C ALA A 59 38.45 8.45 39.75
N HIS A 60 37.74 7.33 39.68
CA HIS A 60 36.90 6.68 40.69
C HIS A 60 35.41 7.07 40.74
N VAL A 61 34.59 6.31 39.99
CA VAL A 61 33.43 5.60 40.56
C VAL A 61 33.23 4.30 39.77
N LYS A 62 33.93 3.22 40.16
CA LYS A 62 33.44 1.85 39.91
C LYS A 62 32.46 1.54 41.04
N GLN A 63 31.21 1.97 40.92
CA GLN A 63 30.13 1.42 41.73
C GLN A 63 29.40 0.38 40.89
N ALA A 64 29.57 -0.88 41.30
CA ALA A 64 28.67 -1.95 40.92
C ALA A 64 27.24 -1.49 41.28
N VAL A 65 26.40 -1.31 40.27
CA VAL A 65 24.99 -1.00 40.49
C VAL A 65 24.38 -2.26 41.10
N ASP A 66 24.05 -2.16 42.37
CA ASP A 66 23.35 -3.18 43.14
C ASP A 66 21.98 -3.44 42.48
N VAL A 67 21.85 -4.60 41.81
CA VAL A 67 20.70 -4.95 40.95
C VAL A 67 19.41 -5.15 41.77
N ALA A 68 19.48 -5.03 43.10
CA ALA A 68 18.37 -5.19 44.02
C ALA A 68 17.43 -3.98 44.16
N LYS A 69 17.71 -2.83 43.50
CA LYS A 69 16.84 -1.63 43.54
C LYS A 69 16.48 -1.08 42.16
N VAL A 70 16.19 -1.96 41.20
CA VAL A 70 15.55 -1.54 39.95
C VAL A 70 14.15 -1.01 40.31
N GLN A 71 13.91 0.29 40.06
CA GLN A 71 12.57 0.89 40.05
C GLN A 71 11.57 -0.09 39.42
N PRO A 72 10.30 -0.13 39.87
CA PRO A 72 9.34 -1.07 39.28
C PRO A 72 9.42 -0.91 37.76
N LEU A 73 9.51 -2.05 37.06
CA LEU A 73 9.34 -2.17 35.61
C LEU A 73 7.94 -1.65 35.26
N SER A 74 7.71 -0.34 35.41
CA SER A 74 6.44 0.31 35.20
C SER A 74 6.24 0.30 33.70
N ASN A 75 5.64 -0.78 33.23
CA ASN A 75 5.12 -0.86 31.89
C ASN A 75 4.10 0.27 31.76
N PRO A 76 4.26 1.23 30.84
CA PRO A 76 3.34 2.35 30.75
C PRO A 76 1.91 1.82 30.62
N TYR A 77 1.08 2.13 31.61
CA TYR A 77 -0.36 1.84 31.62
C TYR A 77 -1.09 3.01 30.93
N PRO A 78 -2.18 2.73 30.18
CA PRO A 78 -2.84 1.43 30.06
C PRO A 78 -2.23 0.48 29.02
N GLN A 79 -2.20 -0.83 29.34
CA GLN A 79 -1.95 -1.89 28.35
C GLN A 79 -3.17 -2.16 27.45
N ASN A 80 -4.34 -1.64 27.81
CA ASN A 80 -5.53 -1.70 26.98
C ASN A 80 -5.51 -0.53 26.01
N PHE A 81 -5.49 -0.82 24.72
CA PHE A 81 -5.81 0.17 23.70
C PHE A 81 -7.32 0.38 23.75
N GLU A 82 -7.77 1.35 24.54
CA GLU A 82 -9.15 1.80 24.41
C GLU A 82 -9.37 2.33 23.00
N ARG A 83 -10.51 1.97 22.41
CA ARG A 83 -10.89 2.50 21.11
C ARG A 83 -10.93 4.03 21.21
N PRO A 84 -10.51 4.75 20.16
CA PRO A 84 -10.65 6.21 20.15
C PRO A 84 -12.09 6.59 20.47
N VAL A 85 -12.27 7.55 21.38
CA VAL A 85 -13.56 8.19 21.56
C VAL A 85 -13.76 9.08 20.35
N TYR A 86 -14.84 8.83 19.61
CA TYR A 86 -15.16 9.60 18.43
C TYR A 86 -16.41 10.44 18.68
N THR A 87 -16.55 11.50 17.91
CA THR A 87 -17.68 12.41 17.93
C THR A 87 -18.55 12.24 16.69
N ASN A 88 -19.71 12.89 16.67
CA ASN A 88 -20.56 12.96 15.47
C ASN A 88 -19.85 13.64 14.29
N GLY A 89 -18.82 14.45 14.56
CA GLY A 89 -17.97 15.07 13.55
C GLY A 89 -17.07 14.08 12.78
N ASP A 90 -16.90 12.86 13.29
CA ASP A 90 -15.95 11.89 12.74
C ASP A 90 -16.60 10.87 11.79
N ARG A 91 -17.82 11.15 11.32
CA ARG A 91 -18.56 10.29 10.39
C ARG A 91 -18.38 10.78 8.96
N PHE A 92 -17.95 9.90 8.06
CA PHE A 92 -17.71 10.19 6.66
C PHE A 92 -18.42 9.20 5.75
N PHE A 93 -18.83 9.71 4.60
CA PHE A 93 -19.45 8.94 3.56
C PHE A 93 -18.68 9.08 2.24
N LEU A 94 -17.99 8.01 1.84
CA LEU A 94 -17.22 7.96 0.60
C LEU A 94 -18.10 7.41 -0.53
N CYS A 95 -18.47 8.27 -1.48
CA CYS A 95 -19.31 7.91 -2.62
C CYS A 95 -18.43 7.70 -3.85
N LEU A 96 -18.23 6.45 -4.29
CA LEU A 96 -17.40 6.18 -5.47
C LEU A 96 -18.11 6.63 -6.75
N VAL A 97 -17.34 7.19 -7.68
CA VAL A 97 -17.80 7.65 -9.00
C VAL A 97 -16.88 7.09 -10.07
N GLY A 98 -17.45 6.68 -11.20
CA GLY A 98 -16.68 6.32 -12.39
C GLY A 98 -17.26 5.14 -13.15
N LEU A 99 -16.79 4.97 -14.38
CA LEU A 99 -17.26 3.92 -15.29
C LEU A 99 -16.99 2.50 -14.74
N PRO A 100 -17.73 1.48 -15.20
CA PRO A 100 -17.41 0.08 -14.89
C PRO A 100 -15.98 -0.31 -15.31
N GLY A 101 -15.37 -1.28 -14.61
CA GLY A 101 -14.02 -1.76 -14.92
C GLY A 101 -12.87 -0.77 -14.61
N ARG A 102 -13.10 0.23 -13.76
CA ARG A 102 -12.10 1.25 -13.39
C ARG A 102 -11.42 1.04 -12.03
N GLY A 103 -11.62 -0.10 -11.37
CA GLY A 103 -10.97 -0.37 -10.07
C GLY A 103 -11.68 0.18 -8.82
N LYS A 104 -12.89 0.75 -8.95
CA LYS A 104 -13.70 1.23 -7.80
C LYS A 104 -13.82 0.21 -6.66
N THR A 105 -14.22 -1.01 -6.99
CA THR A 105 -14.35 -2.09 -6.00
C THR A 105 -13.02 -2.40 -5.31
N PHE A 106 -11.91 -2.48 -6.06
CA PHE A 106 -10.57 -2.66 -5.48
C PHE A 106 -10.25 -1.55 -4.47
N ILE A 107 -10.46 -0.29 -4.87
CA ILE A 107 -10.22 0.88 -4.02
C ILE A 107 -11.11 0.84 -2.77
N SER A 108 -12.39 0.50 -2.89
CA SER A 108 -13.31 0.45 -1.75
C SER A 108 -12.83 -0.50 -0.64
N TYR A 109 -12.46 -1.73 -1.00
CA TYR A 109 -11.99 -2.72 -0.03
C TYR A 109 -10.60 -2.39 0.50
N ARG A 110 -9.71 -1.85 -0.34
CA ARG A 110 -8.38 -1.41 0.09
C ARG A 110 -8.43 -0.25 1.08
N VAL A 111 -9.28 0.75 0.85
CA VAL A 111 -9.48 1.89 1.76
C VAL A 111 -10.12 1.42 3.06
N SER A 112 -11.17 0.58 2.97
CA SER A 112 -11.82 0.00 4.15
C SER A 112 -10.84 -0.76 5.03
N HIS A 113 -10.05 -1.65 4.43
CA HIS A 113 -9.09 -2.45 5.18
C HIS A 113 -7.99 -1.59 5.80
N TRP A 114 -7.44 -0.62 5.08
CA TRP A 114 -6.41 0.28 5.62
C TRP A 114 -6.92 1.10 6.82
N LEU A 115 -8.14 1.64 6.74
CA LEU A 115 -8.79 2.36 7.84
C LEU A 115 -8.97 1.51 9.11
N GLU A 116 -9.46 0.28 8.95
CA GLU A 116 -9.66 -0.64 10.07
C GLU A 116 -8.33 -1.15 10.64
N TYR A 117 -7.40 -1.50 9.76
CA TYR A 117 -6.14 -2.15 10.14
C TYR A 117 -5.21 -1.19 10.89
N PHE A 118 -4.99 0.01 10.35
CA PHE A 118 -4.02 0.97 10.91
C PHE A 118 -4.62 2.01 11.85
N HIS A 119 -5.91 2.33 11.70
CA HIS A 119 -6.53 3.44 12.43
C HIS A 119 -7.67 3.03 13.37
N ASP A 120 -8.06 1.75 13.41
CA ASP A 120 -9.18 1.27 14.23
C ASP A 120 -10.49 2.01 13.91
N ILE A 121 -10.65 2.46 12.66
CA ILE A 121 -11.83 3.21 12.18
C ILE A 121 -12.85 2.22 11.62
N PRO A 122 -14.01 2.01 12.26
CA PRO A 122 -15.03 1.10 11.79
C PRO A 122 -15.56 1.54 10.42
N THR A 123 -15.36 0.70 9.41
CA THR A 123 -15.64 1.04 8.02
C THR A 123 -16.51 -0.04 7.37
N LYS A 124 -17.46 0.36 6.52
CA LYS A 124 -18.32 -0.61 5.82
C LYS A 124 -18.43 -0.27 4.34
N VAL A 125 -18.12 -1.26 3.50
CA VAL A 125 -18.31 -1.18 2.05
C VAL A 125 -19.70 -1.69 1.69
N ILE A 126 -20.49 -0.85 1.02
CA ILE A 126 -21.83 -1.18 0.50
C ILE A 126 -21.77 -1.10 -1.02
N ASN A 127 -21.93 -2.26 -1.67
CA ASN A 127 -21.79 -2.40 -3.12
C ASN A 127 -23.17 -2.52 -3.79
N LEU A 128 -23.50 -1.59 -4.67
CA LEU A 128 -24.78 -1.55 -5.38
C LEU A 128 -25.00 -2.79 -6.26
N GLY A 129 -23.94 -3.33 -6.85
CA GLY A 129 -24.01 -4.55 -7.65
C GLY A 129 -24.47 -5.76 -6.83
N ASN A 130 -24.03 -5.88 -5.58
CA ASN A 130 -24.47 -6.94 -4.66
C ASN A 130 -25.96 -6.79 -4.31
N ALA A 131 -26.40 -5.57 -3.98
CA ALA A 131 -27.81 -5.29 -3.68
C ALA A 131 -28.71 -5.58 -4.90
N ARG A 132 -28.32 -5.10 -6.08
CA ARG A 132 -29.00 -5.40 -7.35
C ARG A 132 -29.13 -6.91 -7.57
N ARG A 133 -28.03 -7.67 -7.45
CA ARG A 133 -28.04 -9.13 -7.62
C ARG A 133 -29.00 -9.84 -6.67
N LYS A 134 -29.12 -9.37 -5.42
CA LYS A 134 -30.08 -9.92 -4.46
C LYS A 134 -31.54 -9.67 -4.87
N LEU A 135 -31.83 -8.54 -5.51
CA LEU A 135 -33.18 -8.17 -5.91
C LEU A 135 -33.63 -8.82 -7.22
N VAL A 136 -32.76 -8.88 -8.23
CA VAL A 136 -33.14 -9.23 -9.61
C VAL A 136 -32.31 -10.36 -10.21
N GLY A 137 -31.37 -10.93 -9.48
CA GLY A 137 -30.51 -12.01 -9.99
C GLY A 137 -29.53 -11.58 -11.10
N LYS A 138 -29.18 -12.52 -11.98
CA LYS A 138 -28.27 -12.32 -13.12
C LYS A 138 -29.04 -11.64 -14.26
N GLN A 139 -28.41 -10.67 -14.91
CA GLN A 139 -29.05 -9.83 -15.94
C GLN A 139 -28.12 -9.69 -17.15
N SER A 140 -28.71 -9.55 -18.34
CA SER A 140 -28.00 -9.34 -19.62
C SER A 140 -27.60 -7.87 -19.84
N ASN A 141 -26.87 -7.58 -20.92
CA ASN A 141 -26.46 -6.19 -21.21
C ASN A 141 -27.61 -5.23 -21.46
N SER A 142 -28.75 -5.69 -21.98
CA SER A 142 -29.92 -4.86 -22.23
C SER A 142 -30.54 -4.30 -20.94
N PHE A 143 -30.26 -4.92 -19.78
CA PHE A 143 -30.62 -4.36 -18.48
C PHE A 143 -29.85 -3.06 -18.16
N PHE A 144 -28.65 -2.88 -18.72
CA PHE A 144 -27.82 -1.70 -18.45
C PHE A 144 -27.99 -0.58 -19.48
N ASP A 145 -28.93 -0.73 -20.41
CA ASP A 145 -29.28 0.36 -21.32
C ASP A 145 -30.00 1.48 -20.55
N HIS A 146 -29.58 2.72 -20.80
CA HIS A 146 -30.14 3.92 -20.22
C HIS A 146 -31.61 4.17 -20.60
N THR A 147 -32.08 3.59 -21.70
CA THR A 147 -33.48 3.68 -22.17
C THR A 147 -34.41 2.70 -21.44
N ASN A 148 -33.87 1.74 -20.68
CA ASN A 148 -34.66 0.71 -20.01
C ASN A 148 -35.25 1.22 -18.69
N GLU A 149 -36.45 1.77 -18.74
CA GLU A 149 -37.14 2.31 -17.55
C GLU A 149 -37.38 1.27 -16.45
N SER A 150 -37.67 0.01 -16.82
CA SER A 150 -37.90 -1.07 -15.86
C SER A 150 -36.63 -1.38 -15.06
N ALA A 151 -35.48 -1.46 -15.74
CA ALA A 151 -34.18 -1.65 -15.11
C ALA A 151 -33.78 -0.46 -14.25
N LYS A 152 -34.09 0.78 -14.70
CA LYS A 152 -33.87 1.99 -13.92
C LYS A 152 -34.64 1.98 -12.60
N LYS A 153 -35.94 1.66 -12.62
CA LYS A 153 -36.76 1.52 -11.40
C LYS A 153 -36.20 0.49 -10.42
N MET A 154 -35.74 -0.66 -10.93
CA MET A 154 -35.13 -1.70 -10.10
C MET A 154 -33.77 -1.26 -9.51
N LEU A 155 -32.95 -0.55 -10.30
CA LEU A 155 -31.69 0.03 -9.83
C LEU A 155 -31.93 1.11 -8.78
N ASP A 156 -32.94 1.95 -8.94
CA ASP A 156 -33.30 2.98 -7.98
C ASP A 156 -33.77 2.36 -6.65
N LYS A 157 -34.57 1.28 -6.70
CA LYS A 157 -34.90 0.50 -5.50
C LYS A 157 -33.64 -0.06 -4.82
N ALA A 158 -32.70 -0.62 -5.59
CA ALA A 158 -31.44 -1.12 -5.05
C ALA A 158 -30.57 -0.01 -4.42
N ARG A 159 -30.58 1.20 -4.99
CA ARG A 159 -29.89 2.37 -4.46
C ARG A 159 -30.47 2.80 -3.12
N MET A 160 -31.79 2.90 -3.02
CA MET A 160 -32.45 3.26 -1.77
C MET A 160 -32.11 2.29 -0.65
N ILE A 161 -32.17 0.98 -0.90
CA ILE A 161 -31.76 -0.05 0.07
C ILE A 161 -30.31 0.17 0.52
N CYS A 162 -29.39 0.43 -0.42
CA CYS A 162 -27.99 0.70 -0.06
C CYS A 162 -27.84 1.96 0.80
N LEU A 163 -28.56 3.03 0.46
CA LEU A 163 -28.49 4.30 1.20
C LEU A 163 -29.07 4.14 2.60
N ASP A 164 -30.14 3.39 2.78
CA ASP A 164 -30.70 3.10 4.10
C ASP A 164 -29.75 2.24 4.94
N ASP A 165 -29.10 1.23 4.34
CA ASP A 165 -28.05 0.45 5.00
C ASP A 165 -26.85 1.32 5.43
N ILE A 166 -26.47 2.31 4.60
CA ILE A 166 -25.42 3.29 4.92
C ILE A 166 -25.82 4.13 6.14
N LYS A 167 -27.04 4.68 6.12
CA LYS A 167 -27.55 5.48 7.25
C LYS A 167 -27.59 4.66 8.51
N LYS A 168 -28.14 3.44 8.43
CA LYS A 168 -28.21 2.52 9.56
C LYS A 168 -26.81 2.28 10.14
N PHE A 169 -25.83 1.93 9.33
CA PHE A 169 -24.45 1.73 9.81
C PHE A 169 -23.83 2.99 10.43
N LEU A 170 -24.02 4.16 9.82
CA LEU A 170 -23.46 5.42 10.33
C LEU A 170 -24.16 5.92 11.60
N LEU A 171 -25.43 5.57 11.79
CA LEU A 171 -26.25 5.96 12.93
C LEU A 171 -26.33 4.88 14.02
N GLU A 172 -25.93 3.64 13.71
CA GLU A 172 -25.93 2.49 14.61
C GLU A 172 -25.25 2.84 15.93
N ASP A 173 -25.98 2.59 17.01
CA ASP A 173 -25.59 2.82 18.39
C ASP A 173 -25.59 1.47 19.12
N GLU A 174 -24.42 1.03 19.57
CA GLU A 174 -24.28 -0.14 20.44
C GLU A 174 -23.90 0.37 21.83
N GLU A 175 -24.75 0.11 22.84
CA GLU A 175 -24.50 0.46 24.25
C GLU A 175 -24.20 1.95 24.48
N GLY A 176 -24.79 2.87 23.69
CA GLY A 176 -24.54 4.30 23.78
C GLY A 176 -23.25 4.77 23.10
N LYS A 177 -22.61 3.90 22.30
CA LYS A 177 -21.48 4.22 21.43
C LYS A 177 -21.91 4.05 19.99
N HIS A 178 -22.03 5.16 19.26
CA HIS A 178 -22.12 5.11 17.80
C HIS A 178 -20.93 4.32 17.25
N VAL A 179 -21.11 3.26 16.46
CA VAL A 179 -19.98 2.40 16.06
C VAL A 179 -19.46 2.75 14.67
N GLY A 180 -20.34 2.97 13.69
CA GLY A 180 -19.93 3.26 12.31
C GLY A 180 -19.27 4.62 12.15
N ARG A 181 -18.17 4.67 11.38
CA ARG A 181 -17.44 5.92 11.08
C ARG A 181 -17.35 6.23 9.61
N VAL A 182 -16.94 5.27 8.80
CA VAL A 182 -16.77 5.49 7.36
C VAL A 182 -17.65 4.52 6.59
N ALA A 183 -18.62 5.03 5.85
CA ALA A 183 -19.37 4.23 4.89
C ALA A 183 -18.82 4.45 3.49
N ILE A 184 -18.56 3.38 2.75
CA ILE A 184 -18.05 3.45 1.37
C ILE A 184 -19.11 2.88 0.43
N TYR A 185 -19.65 3.72 -0.44
CA TYR A 185 -20.63 3.33 -1.44
C TYR A 185 -19.97 3.04 -2.78
N ASP A 186 -19.85 1.75 -3.10
CA ASP A 186 -19.32 1.27 -4.38
C ASP A 186 -20.45 1.15 -5.41
N ALA A 187 -20.61 2.21 -6.19
CA ALA A 187 -21.52 2.30 -7.33
C ALA A 187 -20.91 3.15 -8.46
N ALA A 188 -21.57 3.21 -9.61
CA ALA A 188 -21.07 3.97 -10.75
C ALA A 188 -21.22 5.50 -10.55
N ASN A 189 -22.38 5.95 -10.04
CA ASN A 189 -22.69 7.36 -9.72
C ASN A 189 -22.26 8.38 -10.80
N ILE A 190 -22.38 7.97 -12.07
CA ILE A 190 -21.82 8.69 -13.23
C ILE A 190 -22.64 9.91 -13.69
N THR A 191 -23.91 10.05 -13.26
CA THR A 191 -24.78 11.17 -13.65
C THR A 191 -24.87 12.20 -12.51
N VAL A 192 -25.15 13.46 -12.85
CA VAL A 192 -25.39 14.54 -11.87
C VAL A 192 -26.59 14.20 -10.99
N GLU A 193 -27.66 13.68 -11.59
CA GLU A 193 -28.90 13.33 -10.88
C GLU A 193 -28.67 12.29 -9.78
N ASN A 194 -27.94 11.21 -10.08
CA ASN A 194 -27.64 10.18 -9.08
C ASN A 194 -26.85 10.79 -7.90
N ARG A 195 -25.93 11.72 -8.17
CA ARG A 195 -25.14 12.37 -7.12
C ARG A 195 -25.98 13.32 -6.28
N LYS A 196 -26.93 14.05 -6.88
CA LYS A 196 -27.90 14.89 -6.15
C LYS A 196 -28.79 14.05 -5.23
N GLN A 197 -29.31 12.92 -5.73
CA GLN A 197 -30.12 11.99 -4.92
C GLN A 197 -29.34 11.46 -3.73
N VAL A 198 -28.05 11.14 -3.92
CA VAL A 198 -27.16 10.72 -2.85
C VAL A 198 -26.97 11.83 -1.79
N VAL A 199 -26.74 13.08 -2.23
CA VAL A 199 -26.62 14.21 -1.30
C VAL A 199 -27.91 14.44 -0.53
N GLU A 200 -29.06 14.44 -1.22
CA GLU A 200 -30.36 14.66 -0.61
C GLU A 200 -30.70 13.57 0.41
N ALA A 201 -30.44 12.31 0.06
CA ALA A 201 -30.63 11.19 0.98
C ALA A 201 -29.82 11.33 2.27
N MET A 202 -28.64 11.96 2.22
CA MET A 202 -27.71 12.08 3.35
C MET A 202 -27.79 13.41 4.10
N LYS A 203 -28.54 14.41 3.61
CA LYS A 203 -28.60 15.78 4.14
C LYS A 203 -28.99 15.87 5.63
N GLY A 204 -29.85 14.96 6.10
CA GLY A 204 -30.27 14.87 7.51
C GLY A 204 -29.38 13.99 8.39
N VAL A 205 -28.37 13.32 7.82
CA VAL A 205 -27.49 12.37 8.51
C VAL A 205 -26.08 12.92 8.63
N LEU A 206 -25.59 13.58 7.57
CA LEU A 206 -24.25 14.14 7.50
C LEU A 206 -24.28 15.54 6.88
N PRO A 207 -23.50 16.48 7.42
CA PRO A 207 -23.18 17.71 6.71
C PRO A 207 -22.56 17.40 5.34
N MET A 208 -22.83 18.23 4.35
CA MET A 208 -22.34 18.03 2.98
C MET A 208 -20.80 17.84 2.90
N ALA A 209 -20.04 18.49 3.79
CA ALA A 209 -18.59 18.38 3.86
C ALA A 209 -18.08 16.97 4.18
N HIS A 210 -18.91 16.11 4.76
CA HIS A 210 -18.58 14.75 5.15
C HIS A 210 -18.93 13.72 4.06
N ILE A 211 -19.63 14.17 3.01
CA ILE A 211 -19.88 13.39 1.80
C ILE A 211 -18.73 13.66 0.85
N ILE A 212 -17.86 12.68 0.67
CA ILE A 212 -16.68 12.80 -0.20
C ILE A 212 -16.91 11.91 -1.42
N PHE A 213 -17.01 12.53 -2.59
CA PHE A 213 -17.05 11.79 -3.84
C PHE A 213 -15.62 11.37 -4.25
N VAL A 214 -15.43 10.09 -4.56
CA VAL A 214 -14.13 9.58 -5.03
C VAL A 214 -14.29 9.09 -6.46
N GLU A 215 -13.84 9.90 -7.41
CA GLU A 215 -13.93 9.58 -8.83
C GLU A 215 -12.66 8.90 -9.32
N VAL A 216 -12.83 7.74 -9.95
CA VAL A 216 -11.74 6.92 -10.46
C VAL A 216 -11.82 6.86 -11.98
N ILE A 217 -10.81 7.45 -12.64
CA ILE A 217 -10.70 7.55 -14.09
C ILE A 217 -9.49 6.74 -14.53
N GLN A 218 -9.70 5.84 -15.49
CA GLN A 218 -8.64 5.16 -16.24
C GLN A 218 -8.94 5.39 -17.72
N THR A 219 -7.97 5.93 -18.43
CA THR A 219 -8.02 6.21 -19.86
C THR A 219 -7.27 5.16 -20.68
N ASP A 220 -6.28 4.50 -20.06
CA ASP A 220 -5.49 3.43 -20.70
C ASP A 220 -6.33 2.18 -20.96
N ILE A 221 -6.59 1.92 -22.24
CA ILE A 221 -7.42 0.82 -22.72
C ILE A 221 -6.82 -0.55 -22.35
N GLU A 222 -5.49 -0.70 -22.40
CA GLU A 222 -4.85 -1.99 -22.11
C GLU A 222 -4.91 -2.29 -20.62
N LYS A 223 -4.75 -1.29 -19.75
CA LYS A 223 -4.99 -1.44 -18.31
C LYS A 223 -6.44 -1.81 -18.01
N ILE A 224 -7.39 -1.20 -18.72
CA ILE A 224 -8.83 -1.52 -18.57
C ILE A 224 -9.09 -2.97 -18.96
N LYS A 225 -8.62 -3.41 -20.13
CA LYS A 225 -8.77 -4.80 -20.59
C LYS A 225 -8.12 -5.77 -19.62
N SER A 226 -6.87 -5.50 -19.20
CA SER A 226 -6.15 -6.30 -18.20
C SER A 226 -6.92 -6.41 -16.89
N HIS A 227 -7.48 -5.31 -16.40
CA HIS A 227 -8.32 -5.33 -15.20
C HIS A 227 -9.58 -6.18 -15.40
N ILE A 228 -10.27 -6.05 -16.55
CA ILE A 228 -11.46 -6.86 -16.87
C ILE A 228 -11.10 -8.35 -16.90
N ARG A 229 -10.02 -8.73 -17.59
CA ARG A 229 -9.52 -10.12 -17.65
C ARG A 229 -9.24 -10.69 -16.26
N ASN A 230 -8.42 -9.98 -15.49
CA ASN A 230 -7.95 -10.44 -14.19
C ASN A 230 -9.04 -10.46 -13.10
N VAL A 231 -10.05 -9.59 -13.18
CA VAL A 231 -11.03 -9.40 -12.10
C VAL A 231 -12.41 -9.92 -12.46
N LYS A 232 -12.84 -9.72 -13.70
CA LYS A 232 -14.22 -10.01 -14.11
C LYS A 232 -14.35 -11.41 -14.71
N ILE A 233 -13.30 -11.86 -15.40
CA ILE A 233 -13.30 -13.15 -16.09
C ILE A 233 -12.63 -14.20 -15.21
N HIS A 234 -11.36 -14.02 -14.85
CA HIS A 234 -10.57 -15.03 -14.12
C HIS A 234 -11.00 -15.27 -12.66
N VAL A 235 -11.52 -14.24 -11.97
CA VAL A 235 -11.98 -14.36 -10.57
C VAL A 235 -13.48 -14.73 -10.48
N GLY A 236 -14.12 -15.03 -11.61
CA GLY A 236 -15.46 -15.61 -11.66
C GLY A 236 -16.54 -14.69 -11.08
N MET A 237 -16.71 -13.48 -11.63
CA MET A 237 -17.83 -12.64 -11.19
C MET A 237 -19.16 -13.35 -11.51
N PRO A 238 -20.17 -13.35 -10.61
CA PRO A 238 -21.44 -14.07 -10.83
C PRO A 238 -22.20 -13.61 -12.09
N ASP A 239 -21.97 -12.35 -12.51
CA ASP A 239 -22.56 -11.76 -13.71
C ASP A 239 -22.06 -12.48 -14.99
N PHE A 240 -20.93 -13.20 -14.93
CA PHE A 240 -20.34 -13.97 -16.04
C PHE A 240 -20.28 -15.49 -15.78
N LYS A 241 -20.52 -15.96 -14.55
CA LYS A 241 -20.71 -17.40 -14.25
C LYS A 241 -21.95 -17.93 -14.94
N THR A 242 -21.82 -18.97 -15.76
CA THR A 242 -22.98 -19.70 -16.29
C THR A 242 -23.61 -20.54 -15.17
N ALA A 243 -24.88 -20.91 -15.31
CA ALA A 243 -25.63 -21.62 -14.27
C ALA A 243 -25.10 -23.05 -13.96
N SER A 244 -24.00 -23.50 -14.60
CA SER A 244 -23.43 -24.84 -14.45
C SER A 244 -22.33 -24.97 -13.41
N ASP A 245 -21.87 -23.89 -12.76
CA ASP A 245 -20.73 -23.95 -11.81
C ASP A 245 -21.08 -24.51 -10.42
N LYS A 246 -22.31 -24.98 -10.21
CA LYS A 246 -22.76 -25.48 -8.89
C LYS A 246 -22.70 -26.98 -8.71
N ASP A 247 -22.58 -27.75 -9.79
CA ASP A 247 -22.51 -29.20 -9.70
C ASP A 247 -21.34 -29.72 -10.54
N LYS A 248 -20.55 -30.57 -9.89
CA LYS A 248 -19.49 -31.45 -10.42
C LYS A 248 -18.07 -30.88 -10.34
N GLY A 249 -17.36 -31.36 -9.31
CA GLY A 249 -15.95 -31.69 -9.46
C GLY A 249 -15.86 -32.87 -10.41
N GLU A 250 -15.66 -32.59 -11.69
CA GLU A 250 -15.19 -33.53 -12.71
C GLU A 250 -14.91 -32.69 -13.95
N GLU A 251 -13.69 -32.80 -14.46
CA GLU A 251 -13.24 -32.21 -15.71
C GLU A 251 -14.19 -32.64 -16.83
N ASN A 252 -15.02 -31.71 -17.31
CA ASN A 252 -15.85 -31.95 -18.47
C ASN A 252 -15.18 -31.28 -19.69
N PRO A 253 -14.59 -32.05 -20.65
CA PRO A 253 -13.81 -31.49 -21.75
C PRO A 253 -14.65 -30.89 -22.88
N ALA A 254 -15.98 -30.81 -22.75
CA ALA A 254 -16.90 -30.54 -23.86
C ALA A 254 -17.76 -29.27 -23.70
N ARG A 255 -17.19 -28.17 -23.17
CA ARG A 255 -17.80 -26.83 -23.30
C ARG A 255 -16.76 -25.79 -23.70
N GLU A 256 -16.52 -25.75 -25.01
CA GLU A 256 -15.80 -24.70 -25.72
C GLU A 256 -16.45 -23.32 -25.49
N GLY A 257 -15.67 -22.41 -24.91
CA GLY A 257 -15.37 -21.14 -25.56
C GLY A 257 -16.46 -20.07 -25.63
N VAL A 258 -16.82 -19.46 -24.50
CA VAL A 258 -16.80 -17.98 -24.54
C VAL A 258 -15.33 -17.61 -24.45
N SER A 259 -14.71 -17.32 -25.60
CA SER A 259 -13.31 -16.87 -25.59
C SER A 259 -13.20 -15.67 -24.65
N GLU A 260 -12.13 -15.61 -23.87
CA GLU A 260 -11.87 -14.51 -22.94
C GLU A 260 -12.04 -13.14 -23.63
N GLU A 261 -11.65 -13.06 -24.90
CA GLU A 261 -11.80 -11.91 -25.76
C GLU A 261 -13.27 -11.51 -25.96
N HIS A 262 -14.18 -12.47 -26.12
CA HIS A 262 -15.62 -12.19 -26.25
C HIS A 262 -16.19 -11.58 -24.97
N ALA A 263 -15.84 -12.12 -23.79
CA ALA A 263 -16.28 -11.56 -22.51
C ALA A 263 -15.70 -10.16 -22.26
N VAL A 264 -14.45 -9.90 -22.67
CA VAL A 264 -13.86 -8.56 -22.65
C VAL A 264 -14.62 -7.61 -23.58
N GLN A 265 -14.91 -8.03 -24.82
CA GLN A 265 -15.66 -7.23 -25.79
C GLN A 265 -17.05 -6.86 -25.29
N GLU A 266 -17.77 -7.84 -24.74
CA GLU A 266 -19.09 -7.65 -24.15
C GLU A 266 -19.04 -6.61 -23.01
N TYR A 267 -18.06 -6.72 -22.10
CA TYR A 267 -17.90 -5.75 -21.02
C TYR A 267 -17.53 -4.35 -21.54
N MET A 268 -16.76 -4.27 -22.62
CA MET A 268 -16.41 -3.00 -23.26
C MET A 268 -17.63 -2.33 -23.89
N GLN A 269 -18.54 -3.08 -24.52
CA GLN A 269 -19.81 -2.56 -25.03
C GLN A 269 -20.67 -2.00 -23.88
N ARG A 270 -20.71 -2.71 -22.74
CA ARG A 270 -21.38 -2.21 -21.54
C ARG A 270 -20.77 -0.89 -21.05
N ILE A 271 -19.44 -0.74 -21.06
CA ILE A 271 -18.80 0.54 -20.70
C ILE A 271 -19.26 1.66 -21.64
N GLU A 272 -19.40 1.39 -22.94
CA GLU A 272 -19.82 2.37 -23.93
C GLU A 272 -21.23 2.90 -23.66
N GLN A 273 -22.16 2.04 -23.21
CA GLN A 273 -23.50 2.50 -22.78
C GLN A 273 -23.44 3.46 -21.59
N TYR A 274 -22.56 3.20 -20.61
CA TYR A 274 -22.39 4.09 -19.46
C TYR A 274 -21.75 5.43 -19.86
N LYS A 275 -20.85 5.44 -20.86
CA LYS A 275 -20.20 6.67 -21.31
C LYS A 275 -21.20 7.70 -21.85
N LYS A 276 -22.28 7.27 -22.51
CA LYS A 276 -23.31 8.16 -23.09
C LYS A 276 -23.93 9.11 -22.07
N THR A 277 -23.99 8.72 -20.79
CA THR A 277 -24.60 9.52 -19.71
C THR A 277 -23.59 9.98 -18.66
N TYR A 278 -22.29 9.72 -18.88
CA TYR A 278 -21.25 10.02 -17.90
C TYR A 278 -20.92 11.51 -17.88
N VAL A 279 -21.12 12.12 -16.71
CA VAL A 279 -20.75 13.50 -16.42
C VAL A 279 -19.70 13.50 -15.28
N PRO A 280 -18.42 13.78 -15.57
CA PRO A 280 -17.35 13.80 -14.58
C PRO A 280 -17.60 14.79 -13.43
N LEU A 281 -16.92 14.61 -12.30
CA LEU A 281 -16.91 15.62 -11.23
C LEU A 281 -16.15 16.89 -11.66
N GLY A 282 -16.44 18.01 -11.02
CA GLY A 282 -15.74 19.29 -11.20
C GLY A 282 -16.62 20.45 -11.65
N GLY A 283 -17.81 20.18 -12.19
CA GLY A 283 -18.78 21.24 -12.53
C GLY A 283 -19.38 21.92 -11.30
N ASP A 284 -19.70 21.14 -10.26
CA ASP A 284 -20.20 21.68 -8.99
C ASP A 284 -19.04 21.86 -8.01
N LYS A 285 -18.64 23.12 -7.79
CA LYS A 285 -17.57 23.48 -6.87
C LYS A 285 -17.93 23.20 -5.41
N ASN A 286 -19.22 23.05 -5.06
CA ASN A 286 -19.70 22.85 -3.69
C ASN A 286 -19.51 21.44 -3.15
N LEU A 287 -19.30 20.44 -4.01
CA LEU A 287 -19.07 19.07 -3.58
C LEU A 287 -17.64 18.86 -3.07
N SER A 288 -17.48 18.14 -1.96
CA SER A 288 -16.20 17.60 -1.55
C SER A 288 -15.86 16.40 -2.43
N PHE A 289 -14.72 16.42 -3.12
CA PHE A 289 -14.33 15.30 -3.99
C PHE A 289 -12.83 15.09 -4.13
N ILE A 290 -12.49 13.88 -4.51
CA ILE A 290 -11.15 13.41 -4.89
C ILE A 290 -11.30 12.76 -6.27
N LYS A 291 -10.60 13.27 -7.27
CA LYS A 291 -10.54 12.68 -8.62
C LYS A 291 -9.15 12.09 -8.84
N ILE A 292 -9.08 10.80 -9.15
CA ILE A 292 -7.86 10.05 -9.42
C ILE A 292 -7.86 9.65 -10.88
N ILE A 293 -6.85 10.08 -11.63
CA ILE A 293 -6.74 9.86 -13.07
C ILE A 293 -5.50 9.02 -13.35
N ASP A 294 -5.67 7.93 -14.09
CA ASP A 294 -4.65 7.01 -14.59
C ASP A 294 -3.70 6.51 -13.48
N ASP A 295 -4.26 5.83 -12.49
CA ASP A 295 -3.54 5.29 -11.33
C ASP A 295 -2.71 6.36 -10.58
N GLY A 296 -3.25 7.59 -10.47
CA GLY A 296 -2.64 8.67 -9.70
C GLY A 296 -1.72 9.59 -10.50
N ARG A 297 -1.62 9.43 -11.83
CA ARG A 297 -0.88 10.37 -12.70
C ARG A 297 -1.33 11.81 -12.52
N GLN A 298 -2.62 12.01 -12.29
CA GLN A 298 -3.16 13.31 -11.88
C GLN A 298 -4.20 13.09 -10.77
N VAL A 299 -4.14 13.95 -9.76
CA VAL A 299 -5.09 13.95 -8.64
C VAL A 299 -5.66 15.36 -8.48
N THR A 300 -6.98 15.48 -8.46
CA THR A 300 -7.68 16.74 -8.15
C THR A 300 -8.43 16.58 -6.84
N VAL A 301 -8.22 17.51 -5.91
CA VAL A 301 -8.85 17.50 -4.59
C VAL A 301 -9.64 18.79 -4.43
N ASN A 302 -10.90 18.69 -4.03
CA ASN A 302 -11.77 19.84 -3.80
C ASN A 302 -12.46 19.76 -2.44
N ARG A 303 -12.38 20.84 -1.67
CA ARG A 303 -13.05 21.01 -0.36
C ARG A 303 -12.79 19.89 0.67
N ILE A 304 -11.63 19.24 0.59
CA ILE A 304 -11.19 18.26 1.59
C ILE A 304 -10.47 18.99 2.74
N LYS A 305 -10.96 18.81 3.97
CA LYS A 305 -10.41 19.39 5.20
C LYS A 305 -10.38 18.35 6.31
N GLY A 306 -9.45 18.50 7.26
CA GLY A 306 -9.33 17.63 8.42
C GLY A 306 -8.36 16.46 8.23
N PHE A 307 -8.01 15.81 9.34
CA PHE A 307 -6.98 14.79 9.40
C PHE A 307 -7.35 13.53 8.60
N LEU A 308 -8.52 12.93 8.87
CA LEU A 308 -8.92 11.67 8.26
C LEU A 308 -9.12 11.78 6.74
N PRO A 309 -9.86 12.77 6.20
CA PRO A 309 -9.95 12.96 4.75
C PRO A 309 -8.59 13.20 4.08
N GLY A 310 -7.68 13.95 4.72
CA GLY A 310 -6.31 14.14 4.22
C GLY A 310 -5.50 12.84 4.16
N ARG A 311 -5.65 11.97 5.16
CA ARG A 311 -5.05 10.62 5.16
C ARG A 311 -5.64 9.74 4.06
N ILE A 312 -6.95 9.81 3.83
CA ILE A 312 -7.62 9.10 2.73
C ILE A 312 -7.06 9.56 1.37
N VAL A 313 -6.87 10.87 1.16
CA VAL A 313 -6.22 11.38 -0.06
C VAL A 313 -4.82 10.76 -0.23
N ASN A 314 -3.98 10.81 0.80
CA ASN A 314 -2.62 10.24 0.74
C ASN A 314 -2.62 8.75 0.38
N TYR A 315 -3.48 7.96 1.03
CA TYR A 315 -3.62 6.54 0.74
C TYR A 315 -4.10 6.29 -0.69
N LEU A 316 -5.14 7.01 -1.14
CA LEU A 316 -5.67 6.91 -2.50
C LEU A 316 -4.62 7.25 -3.57
N THR A 317 -3.73 8.20 -3.30
CA THR A 317 -2.61 8.53 -4.21
C THR A 317 -1.50 7.48 -4.23
N SER A 318 -1.47 6.58 -3.25
CA SER A 318 -0.44 5.55 -3.11
C SER A 318 -0.87 4.17 -3.64
N ILE A 319 -2.15 3.95 -3.96
CA ILE A 319 -2.64 2.64 -4.42
C ILE A 319 -2.86 2.62 -5.93
N HIS A 320 -2.75 1.44 -6.54
CA HIS A 320 -3.02 1.23 -7.95
C HIS A 320 -3.61 -0.16 -8.22
N THR A 321 -4.13 -0.37 -9.44
CA THR A 321 -4.84 -1.61 -9.82
C THR A 321 -3.98 -2.65 -10.54
N GLN A 322 -2.73 -2.31 -10.89
CA GLN A 322 -1.83 -3.22 -11.59
C GLN A 322 -1.41 -4.41 -10.71
N PRO A 323 -1.44 -5.66 -11.22
CA PRO A 323 -0.94 -6.81 -10.49
C PRO A 323 0.58 -6.75 -10.37
N ARG A 324 1.11 -7.01 -9.18
CA ARG A 324 2.56 -7.15 -8.94
C ARG A 324 2.83 -8.15 -7.83
N PRO A 325 3.94 -8.91 -7.87
CA PRO A 325 4.31 -9.79 -6.78
C PRO A 325 5.04 -9.00 -5.68
N ILE A 326 4.67 -9.29 -4.44
CA ILE A 326 5.35 -8.85 -3.22
C ILE A 326 5.94 -10.11 -2.59
N TYR A 327 7.26 -10.15 -2.47
CA TYR A 327 7.98 -11.28 -1.89
C TYR A 327 8.39 -10.93 -0.46
N LEU A 328 7.94 -11.71 0.50
CA LEU A 328 8.30 -11.56 1.90
C LEU A 328 9.27 -12.66 2.29
N SER A 329 10.40 -12.29 2.88
CA SER A 329 11.29 -13.25 3.52
C SER A 329 11.82 -12.70 4.83
N ARG A 330 12.06 -13.60 5.79
CA ARG A 330 12.87 -13.24 6.96
C ARG A 330 14.33 -13.12 6.54
N HIS A 331 15.11 -12.40 7.34
CA HIS A 331 16.55 -12.62 7.33
C HIS A 331 16.90 -14.11 7.49
N GLY A 332 18.08 -14.51 7.01
CA GLY A 332 18.65 -15.81 7.31
C GLY A 332 18.77 -16.04 8.82
N GLU A 333 18.90 -17.31 9.21
CA GLU A 333 19.08 -17.66 10.62
C GLU A 333 20.23 -16.85 11.24
N SER A 334 19.96 -16.21 12.37
CA SER A 334 20.94 -15.40 13.11
C SER A 334 21.49 -16.14 14.31
N GLN A 335 22.63 -15.69 14.86
CA GLN A 335 23.19 -16.25 16.09
C GLN A 335 22.18 -16.23 17.25
N TYR A 336 21.34 -15.20 17.35
CA TYR A 336 20.28 -15.15 18.37
C TYR A 336 19.15 -16.14 18.10
N ASN A 337 18.90 -16.54 16.84
CA ASN A 337 17.95 -17.62 16.56
C ASN A 337 18.49 -18.96 17.07
N VAL A 338 19.77 -19.26 16.84
CA VAL A 338 20.44 -20.46 17.36
C VAL A 338 20.37 -20.50 18.89
N LEU A 339 20.67 -19.37 19.53
CA LEU A 339 20.63 -19.21 20.99
C LEU A 339 19.21 -19.03 21.56
N ARG A 340 18.17 -19.01 20.71
CA ARG A 340 16.76 -18.75 21.09
C ARG A 340 16.54 -17.45 21.87
N LYS A 341 17.34 -16.43 21.58
CA LYS A 341 17.24 -15.08 22.14
C LYS A 341 16.32 -14.20 21.31
N VAL A 342 15.57 -13.32 21.97
CA VAL A 342 14.70 -12.34 21.30
C VAL A 342 15.45 -11.05 20.96
N GLY A 343 15.03 -10.41 19.86
CA GLY A 343 15.53 -9.11 19.39
C GLY A 343 17.03 -9.03 19.12
N GLY A 344 17.70 -7.99 19.61
CA GLY A 344 19.11 -7.69 19.40
C GLY A 344 19.48 -7.37 17.95
N ASN A 345 20.79 -7.32 17.68
CA ASN A 345 21.36 -7.03 16.37
C ASN A 345 22.45 -8.03 15.96
N SER A 346 22.25 -9.32 16.27
CA SER A 346 23.25 -10.37 16.02
C SER A 346 23.48 -10.60 14.51
N PRO A 347 24.69 -11.04 14.11
CA PRO A 347 24.97 -11.45 12.73
C PRO A 347 24.26 -12.78 12.37
N LEU A 348 24.41 -13.19 11.10
CA LEU A 348 23.95 -14.49 10.62
C LEU A 348 24.69 -15.66 11.29
N SER A 349 24.03 -16.82 11.36
CA SER A 349 24.65 -18.12 11.64
C SER A 349 25.28 -18.68 10.36
N PRO A 350 26.14 -19.71 10.43
CA PRO A 350 26.64 -20.39 9.22
C PRO A 350 25.50 -20.90 8.30
N LEU A 351 24.38 -21.34 8.87
CA LEU A 351 23.20 -21.73 8.09
C LEU A 351 22.49 -20.51 7.47
N GLY A 352 22.42 -19.40 8.20
CA GLY A 352 21.91 -18.14 7.68
C GLY A 352 22.75 -17.60 6.51
N GLU A 353 24.05 -17.82 6.53
CA GLU A 353 24.95 -17.45 5.44
C GLU A 353 24.69 -18.28 4.17
N LYS A 354 24.48 -19.60 4.31
CA LYS A 354 24.03 -20.43 3.18
C LYS A 354 22.70 -19.93 2.61
N TYR A 355 21.77 -19.55 3.49
CA TYR A 355 20.49 -18.99 3.05
C TYR A 355 20.64 -17.67 2.28
N ALA A 356 21.56 -16.79 2.69
CA ALA A 356 21.80 -15.51 2.02
C ALA A 356 22.21 -15.70 0.54
N VAL A 357 23.08 -16.68 0.27
CA VAL A 357 23.51 -17.05 -1.09
C VAL A 357 22.34 -17.67 -1.87
N ALA A 358 21.67 -18.66 -1.27
CA ALA A 358 20.51 -19.33 -1.89
C ALA A 358 19.38 -18.35 -2.25
N LEU A 359 19.11 -17.36 -1.39
CA LEU A 359 18.09 -16.35 -1.64
C LEU A 359 18.48 -15.44 -2.81
N ALA A 360 19.76 -15.08 -2.95
CA ALA A 360 20.24 -14.26 -4.06
C ALA A 360 20.04 -14.97 -5.42
N GLU A 361 20.40 -16.26 -5.48
CA GLU A 361 20.18 -17.09 -6.68
C GLU A 361 18.69 -17.26 -6.98
N TRP A 362 17.89 -17.52 -5.93
CA TRP A 362 16.45 -17.62 -6.07
C TRP A 362 15.83 -16.34 -6.63
N VAL A 363 16.24 -15.17 -6.12
CA VAL A 363 15.76 -13.85 -6.59
C VAL A 363 16.15 -13.62 -8.05
N LYS A 364 17.37 -13.97 -8.44
CA LYS A 364 17.82 -13.87 -9.83
C LYS A 364 16.89 -14.64 -10.77
N ILE A 365 16.55 -15.88 -10.43
CA ILE A 365 15.76 -16.78 -11.29
C ILE A 365 14.24 -16.50 -11.21
N ASN A 366 13.71 -16.11 -10.05
CA ASN A 366 12.25 -16.07 -9.83
C ASN A 366 11.67 -14.65 -9.77
N VAL A 367 12.52 -13.64 -9.66
CA VAL A 367 12.11 -12.22 -9.56
C VAL A 367 12.66 -11.40 -10.71
N LEU A 368 13.96 -11.53 -11.01
CA LEU A 368 14.62 -10.74 -12.07
C LEU A 368 14.45 -11.37 -13.46
N ASP A 369 14.46 -12.70 -13.55
CA ASP A 369 14.28 -13.45 -14.81
C ASP A 369 13.19 -14.55 -14.69
N PRO A 370 11.95 -14.19 -14.33
CA PRO A 370 10.90 -15.17 -14.12
C PRO A 370 10.50 -15.84 -15.45
N LYS A 371 10.26 -17.16 -15.41
CA LYS A 371 9.77 -17.94 -16.56
C LYS A 371 8.51 -17.34 -17.21
N GLU A 372 7.63 -16.77 -16.39
CA GLU A 372 6.41 -16.10 -16.82
C GLU A 372 6.40 -14.65 -16.29
N PRO A 373 6.98 -13.69 -17.03
CA PRO A 373 7.03 -12.31 -16.59
C PRO A 373 5.65 -11.66 -16.65
N LEU A 374 5.29 -10.87 -15.64
CA LEU A 374 4.01 -10.14 -15.61
C LEU A 374 3.95 -9.00 -16.65
N SER A 375 5.10 -8.58 -17.19
CA SER A 375 5.18 -7.53 -18.18
C SER A 375 6.20 -7.87 -19.27
N LYS A 376 6.00 -7.34 -20.48
CA LYS A 376 6.93 -7.50 -21.61
C LYS A 376 8.21 -6.65 -21.47
N LYS A 377 8.35 -5.86 -20.40
CA LYS A 377 9.52 -5.00 -20.15
C LYS A 377 10.54 -5.76 -19.28
N PRO A 378 11.84 -5.40 -19.35
CA PRO A 378 12.83 -5.94 -18.41
C PRO A 378 12.33 -5.76 -16.98
N GLN A 379 12.37 -6.83 -16.20
CA GLN A 379 11.72 -6.87 -14.88
C GLN A 379 12.56 -6.10 -13.87
N HIS A 380 12.26 -4.82 -13.72
CA HIS A 380 12.73 -4.02 -12.61
C HIS A 380 12.15 -4.58 -11.31
N ALA A 381 12.95 -4.66 -10.25
CA ALA A 381 12.52 -5.12 -8.94
C ALA A 381 13.16 -4.27 -7.83
N ARG A 382 12.43 -4.15 -6.71
CA ARG A 382 12.80 -3.32 -5.56
C ARG A 382 13.21 -4.19 -4.38
N LEU A 383 14.15 -3.69 -3.57
CA LEU A 383 14.63 -4.36 -2.35
C LEU A 383 14.41 -3.50 -1.12
N TYR A 384 13.60 -3.96 -0.18
CA TYR A 384 13.36 -3.29 1.10
C TYR A 384 13.93 -4.14 2.24
N THR A 385 14.70 -3.53 3.13
CA THR A 385 15.23 -4.19 4.33
C THR A 385 14.86 -3.43 5.60
N SER A 386 14.96 -4.11 6.74
CA SER A 386 15.13 -3.43 8.03
C SER A 386 16.51 -2.74 8.12
N SER A 387 16.75 -2.02 9.22
CA SER A 387 18.06 -1.47 9.57
C SER A 387 18.96 -2.44 10.32
N LEU A 388 18.45 -3.61 10.73
CA LEU A 388 19.19 -4.58 11.52
C LEU A 388 20.15 -5.40 10.66
N ARG A 389 21.36 -5.64 11.20
CA ARG A 389 22.49 -6.27 10.54
C ARG A 389 22.11 -7.57 9.82
N ARG A 390 21.37 -8.45 10.48
CA ARG A 390 20.94 -9.74 9.90
C ARG A 390 20.15 -9.60 8.60
N THR A 391 19.34 -8.56 8.39
CA THR A 391 18.66 -8.37 7.10
C THR A 391 19.60 -7.84 6.03
N ILE A 392 20.57 -7.00 6.43
CA ILE A 392 21.59 -6.44 5.55
C ILE A 392 22.53 -7.55 5.07
N ASP A 393 23.03 -8.36 5.99
CA ASP A 393 23.90 -9.51 5.70
C ASP A 393 23.18 -10.52 4.79
N THR A 394 21.86 -10.73 4.96
CA THR A 394 21.08 -11.67 4.14
C THR A 394 21.04 -11.27 2.66
N VAL A 395 21.02 -9.96 2.36
CA VAL A 395 20.82 -9.46 1.00
C VAL A 395 22.13 -9.07 0.31
N ARG A 396 23.27 -9.25 0.98
CA ARG A 396 24.58 -8.76 0.49
C ARG A 396 25.04 -9.40 -0.83
N HIS A 397 24.48 -10.55 -1.18
CA HIS A 397 24.78 -11.29 -2.42
C HIS A 397 23.81 -10.96 -3.56
N PHE A 398 22.86 -10.05 -3.36
CA PHE A 398 21.91 -9.66 -4.41
C PHE A 398 22.63 -8.85 -5.51
N ASP A 399 22.11 -8.97 -6.72
CA ASP A 399 22.61 -8.19 -7.86
C ASP A 399 22.29 -6.69 -7.69
N HIS A 400 23.32 -5.85 -7.74
CA HIS A 400 23.24 -4.40 -7.65
C HIS A 400 23.81 -3.68 -8.87
N THR A 401 23.85 -4.38 -10.02
CA THR A 401 24.33 -3.84 -11.29
C THR A 401 23.52 -2.62 -11.73
N ILE A 402 24.23 -1.67 -12.35
CA ILE A 402 23.65 -0.50 -12.99
C ILE A 402 23.33 -0.89 -14.44
N GLN A 403 22.06 -0.83 -14.80
CA GLN A 403 21.58 -1.11 -16.15
C GLN A 403 21.84 0.09 -17.08
N LYS A 404 21.72 -0.12 -18.39
CA LYS A 404 22.03 0.89 -19.43
C LYS A 404 21.20 2.17 -19.30
N ASP A 405 20.01 2.09 -18.72
CA ASP A 405 19.11 3.22 -18.47
C ASP A 405 19.38 3.94 -17.14
N GLY A 406 20.44 3.56 -16.42
CA GLY A 406 20.80 4.09 -15.11
C GLY A 406 20.04 3.45 -13.94
N TRP A 407 19.19 2.45 -14.19
CA TRP A 407 18.53 1.70 -13.14
C TRP A 407 19.51 0.86 -12.33
N VAL A 408 19.38 0.86 -11.00
CA VAL A 408 20.18 -0.01 -10.12
C VAL A 408 19.32 -1.20 -9.70
N THR A 409 19.66 -2.39 -10.20
CA THR A 409 18.97 -3.64 -9.87
C THR A 409 18.96 -3.85 -8.36
N MET A 410 17.79 -4.18 -7.79
CA MET A 410 17.61 -4.47 -6.36
C MET A 410 18.26 -3.45 -5.41
N ARG A 411 18.31 -2.16 -5.75
CA ARG A 411 18.87 -1.12 -4.87
C ARG A 411 18.23 -1.19 -3.49
N ARG A 412 19.03 -1.49 -2.47
CA ARG A 412 18.58 -1.58 -1.08
C ARG A 412 17.95 -0.25 -0.63
N ARG A 413 16.71 -0.31 -0.17
CA ARG A 413 16.05 0.75 0.60
C ARG A 413 15.83 0.28 2.02
N GLU A 414 16.48 0.96 2.95
CA GLU A 414 16.36 0.67 4.38
C GLU A 414 15.14 1.35 4.98
N TRP A 415 14.35 0.60 5.75
CA TRP A 415 13.20 1.09 6.49
C TRP A 415 13.31 0.66 7.95
N ARG A 416 13.57 1.61 8.85
CA ARG A 416 13.50 1.35 10.31
C ARG A 416 12.11 0.90 10.76
N ALA A 417 11.07 1.33 10.04
CA ALA A 417 9.71 0.83 10.21
C ALA A 417 9.59 -0.69 10.01
N LEU A 418 10.56 -1.35 9.35
CA LEU A 418 10.65 -2.79 9.18
C LEU A 418 11.56 -3.49 10.21
N ASP A 419 12.05 -2.79 11.23
CA ASP A 419 12.83 -3.41 12.32
C ASP A 419 11.95 -4.35 13.15
N GLU A 420 12.56 -5.38 13.76
CA GLU A 420 11.86 -6.34 14.61
C GLU A 420 11.17 -5.63 15.79
N ILE A 421 10.12 -6.25 16.32
CA ILE A 421 9.49 -5.78 17.56
C ILE A 421 10.54 -5.62 18.67
N PHE A 422 10.60 -4.42 19.25
CA PHE A 422 11.58 -4.13 20.29
C PHE A 422 11.12 -4.73 21.63
N ALA A 423 11.90 -5.70 22.15
CA ALA A 423 11.58 -6.41 23.39
C ALA A 423 11.93 -5.62 24.67
N GLY A 424 12.38 -4.36 24.53
CA GLY A 424 12.69 -3.48 25.64
C GLY A 424 13.74 -4.07 26.58
N VAL A 425 13.43 -4.13 27.87
CA VAL A 425 14.32 -4.69 28.90
C VAL A 425 14.63 -6.18 28.75
N PHE A 426 13.88 -6.90 27.91
CA PHE A 426 14.07 -8.33 27.65
C PHE A 426 14.86 -8.61 26.37
N ASP A 427 15.36 -7.57 25.72
CA ASP A 427 16.18 -7.72 24.51
C ASP A 427 17.43 -8.57 24.79
N GLY A 428 17.72 -9.53 23.91
CA GLY A 428 18.84 -10.47 24.08
C GLY A 428 18.63 -11.61 25.10
N MET A 429 17.42 -11.77 25.66
CA MET A 429 17.08 -12.87 26.56
C MET A 429 16.39 -14.02 25.83
N THR A 430 16.49 -15.24 26.37
CA THR A 430 15.64 -16.36 25.96
C THR A 430 14.25 -16.26 26.61
N TYR A 431 13.24 -16.93 26.04
CA TYR A 431 11.92 -16.97 26.66
C TYR A 431 11.93 -17.61 28.05
N ASP A 432 12.79 -18.61 28.29
CA ASP A 432 12.93 -19.24 29.60
C ASP A 432 13.51 -18.27 30.64
N GLN A 433 14.51 -17.47 30.24
CA GLN A 433 15.06 -16.41 31.09
C GLN A 433 14.00 -15.34 31.41
N ILE A 434 13.17 -14.95 30.44
CA ILE A 434 12.07 -13.99 30.66
C ILE A 434 11.04 -14.58 31.64
N LYS A 435 10.68 -15.86 31.48
CA LYS A 435 9.72 -16.55 32.36
C LYS A 435 10.23 -16.60 33.81
N GLN A 436 11.52 -16.87 34.01
CA GLN A 436 12.14 -16.88 35.34
C GLN A 436 12.26 -15.47 35.94
N LYS A 437 12.73 -14.50 35.15
CA LYS A 437 12.99 -13.13 35.62
C LYS A 437 11.71 -12.32 35.87
N ALA A 438 10.68 -12.51 35.05
CA ALA A 438 9.45 -11.72 35.09
C ALA A 438 8.21 -12.58 34.74
N PRO A 439 7.81 -13.53 35.61
CA PRO A 439 6.73 -14.48 35.34
C PRO A 439 5.39 -13.80 35.06
N MET A 440 5.08 -12.71 35.75
CA MET A 440 3.85 -11.93 35.51
C MET A 440 3.82 -11.30 34.11
N GLN A 441 4.95 -10.79 33.61
CA GLN A 441 5.04 -10.22 32.27
C GLN A 441 4.93 -11.31 31.20
N PHE A 442 5.56 -12.46 31.43
CA PHE A 442 5.43 -13.63 30.56
C PHE A 442 3.96 -14.08 30.44
N GLN A 443 3.23 -14.17 31.56
CA GLN A 443 1.83 -14.55 31.58
C GLN A 443 0.92 -13.50 30.92
N ALA A 444 1.16 -12.21 31.17
CA ALA A 444 0.41 -11.12 30.53
C ALA A 444 0.52 -11.18 28.99
N ARG A 445 1.73 -11.44 28.48
CA ARG A 445 1.97 -11.62 27.04
C ARG A 445 1.26 -12.83 26.46
N LEU A 446 1.19 -13.94 27.19
CA LEU A 446 0.45 -15.13 26.75
C LEU A 446 -1.05 -14.84 26.65
N LYS A 447 -1.59 -14.09 27.62
CA LYS A 447 -3.02 -13.73 27.67
C LYS A 447 -3.43 -12.81 26.51
N ASN A 448 -2.68 -11.75 26.23
CA ASN A 448 -2.99 -10.80 25.17
C ASN A 448 -1.74 -10.40 24.38
N LYS A 449 -1.30 -11.26 23.46
CA LYS A 449 -0.07 -11.06 22.69
C LYS A 449 -0.11 -9.85 21.74
N LEU A 450 -1.30 -9.40 21.33
CA LEU A 450 -1.44 -8.28 20.41
C LEU A 450 -1.15 -6.95 21.12
N GLU A 451 -1.83 -6.72 22.24
CA GLU A 451 -1.79 -5.43 22.95
C GLU A 451 -0.70 -5.39 24.03
N TYR A 452 -0.24 -6.55 24.51
CA TYR A 452 0.88 -6.61 25.46
C TYR A 452 2.08 -5.85 24.89
N ARG A 453 2.47 -4.82 25.61
CA ARG A 453 3.67 -4.03 25.36
C ARG A 453 4.79 -4.53 26.24
N TYR A 454 5.96 -4.80 25.67
CA TYR A 454 7.15 -5.08 26.47
C TYR A 454 7.53 -3.87 27.34
N PRO A 455 8.01 -4.04 28.59
CA PRO A 455 8.47 -2.92 29.40
C PRO A 455 9.62 -2.18 28.68
N ARG A 456 9.44 -0.87 28.45
CA ARG A 456 10.34 -0.03 27.63
C ARG A 456 10.56 -0.56 26.20
N GLY A 457 9.58 -1.28 25.67
CA GLY A 457 9.59 -1.85 24.32
C GLY A 457 8.26 -1.63 23.62
N GLU A 458 7.94 -2.51 22.68
CA GLU A 458 6.78 -2.40 21.79
C GLU A 458 5.76 -3.51 22.03
N SER A 459 4.51 -3.22 21.68
CA SER A 459 3.45 -4.20 21.42
C SER A 459 3.32 -4.46 19.91
N TYR A 460 2.54 -5.46 19.50
CA TYR A 460 2.19 -5.59 18.08
C TYR A 460 1.42 -4.37 17.57
N MET A 461 0.61 -3.72 18.41
CA MET A 461 -0.12 -2.49 18.06
C MET A 461 0.83 -1.31 17.76
N ASP A 462 1.93 -1.18 18.51
CA ASP A 462 2.94 -0.16 18.24
C ASP A 462 3.63 -0.40 16.89
N VAL A 463 3.97 -1.67 16.61
CA VAL A 463 4.57 -2.06 15.32
C VAL A 463 3.61 -1.83 14.16
N ILE A 464 2.31 -2.14 14.32
CA ILE A 464 1.27 -1.87 13.31
C ILE A 464 1.25 -0.38 12.96
N LYS A 465 1.27 0.51 13.97
CA LYS A 465 1.27 1.96 13.72
C LYS A 465 2.51 2.43 12.95
N ARG A 466 3.72 2.00 13.33
CA ARG A 466 4.93 2.46 12.63
C ARG A 466 5.14 1.83 11.25
N VAL A 467 4.60 0.64 10.99
CA VAL A 467 4.79 -0.03 9.69
C VAL A 467 3.91 0.56 8.58
N GLU A 468 2.88 1.35 8.93
CA GLU A 468 1.97 2.01 7.98
C GLU A 468 2.74 2.66 6.83
N GLN A 469 3.76 3.47 7.14
CA GLN A 469 4.51 4.21 6.13
C GLN A 469 5.28 3.28 5.16
N ALA A 470 5.85 2.19 5.65
CA ALA A 470 6.53 1.22 4.80
C ALA A 470 5.52 0.49 3.88
N VAL A 471 4.34 0.17 4.42
CA VAL A 471 3.24 -0.44 3.66
C VAL A 471 2.71 0.50 2.58
N LEU A 472 2.53 1.80 2.87
CA LEU A 472 2.14 2.80 1.88
C LEU A 472 3.14 2.86 0.72
N CYS A 473 4.44 2.84 1.03
CA CYS A 473 5.47 2.81 -0.01
C CYS A 473 5.44 1.52 -0.82
N ILE A 474 5.20 0.36 -0.18
CA ILE A 474 5.03 -0.91 -0.89
C ILE A 474 3.80 -0.86 -1.80
N GLU A 475 2.68 -0.28 -1.36
CA GLU A 475 1.45 -0.11 -2.14
C GLU A 475 1.67 0.70 -3.42
N ALA A 476 2.52 1.74 -3.33
CA ALA A 476 2.82 2.67 -4.42
C ALA A 476 3.77 2.12 -5.50
N LEU A 477 4.52 1.06 -5.20
CA LEU A 477 5.40 0.44 -6.19
C LEU A 477 4.57 -0.31 -7.23
N GLN A 478 4.81 -0.08 -8.52
CA GLN A 478 4.28 -0.91 -9.61
C GLN A 478 5.20 -2.09 -9.95
N ASP A 479 6.47 -2.00 -9.56
CA ASP A 479 7.47 -3.05 -9.72
C ASP A 479 7.30 -4.14 -8.65
N PRO A 480 7.67 -5.41 -8.93
CA PRO A 480 7.96 -6.40 -7.92
C PRO A 480 8.83 -5.86 -6.79
N VAL A 481 8.56 -6.32 -5.57
CA VAL A 481 9.34 -5.93 -4.39
C VAL A 481 9.67 -7.14 -3.54
N VAL A 482 10.93 -7.24 -3.13
CA VAL A 482 11.40 -8.20 -2.13
C VAL A 482 11.62 -7.45 -0.81
N VAL A 483 10.93 -7.91 0.22
CA VAL A 483 11.01 -7.38 1.58
C VAL A 483 11.71 -8.39 2.47
N VAL A 484 12.92 -8.07 2.93
CA VAL A 484 13.69 -8.90 3.87
C VAL A 484 13.66 -8.26 5.25
N ALA A 485 12.88 -8.84 6.17
CA ALA A 485 12.65 -8.28 7.50
C ALA A 485 12.57 -9.38 8.58
N HIS A 486 11.70 -9.24 9.57
CA HIS A 486 11.67 -10.08 10.77
C HIS A 486 10.31 -10.72 11.05
N GLN A 487 10.25 -11.59 12.05
CA GLN A 487 9.08 -12.43 12.26
C GLN A 487 7.86 -11.61 12.67
N ALA A 488 7.95 -10.69 13.65
CA ALA A 488 6.76 -9.96 14.11
C ALA A 488 6.26 -8.96 13.06
N VAL A 489 7.19 -8.21 12.44
CA VAL A 489 6.83 -7.21 11.43
C VAL A 489 6.29 -7.83 10.13
N LEU A 490 6.85 -8.95 9.67
CA LEU A 490 6.34 -9.61 8.46
C LEU A 490 4.97 -10.25 8.68
N ARG A 491 4.63 -10.67 9.91
CA ARG A 491 3.27 -11.11 10.24
C ARG A 491 2.25 -10.00 10.04
N ILE A 492 2.61 -8.77 10.42
CA ILE A 492 1.76 -7.59 10.26
C ILE A 492 1.61 -7.26 8.77
N VAL A 493 2.73 -7.13 8.05
CA VAL A 493 2.73 -6.85 6.60
C VAL A 493 1.93 -7.91 5.84
N TYR A 494 2.13 -9.20 6.14
CA TYR A 494 1.39 -10.30 5.54
C TYR A 494 -0.11 -10.19 5.83
N CYS A 495 -0.51 -9.96 7.09
CA CYS A 495 -1.92 -9.83 7.46
C CYS A 495 -2.60 -8.68 6.70
N TYR A 496 -1.95 -7.53 6.60
CA TYR A 496 -2.48 -6.38 5.86
C TYR A 496 -2.72 -6.73 4.37
N PHE A 497 -1.71 -7.27 3.69
CA PHE A 497 -1.84 -7.57 2.26
C PHE A 497 -2.88 -8.67 1.99
N MET A 498 -2.92 -9.69 2.86
CA MET A 498 -3.92 -10.77 2.80
C MET A 498 -5.32 -10.34 3.27
N MET A 499 -5.53 -9.06 3.61
CA MET A 499 -6.79 -8.55 4.16
C MET A 499 -7.30 -9.34 5.37
N ARG A 500 -6.39 -9.77 6.24
CA ARG A 500 -6.70 -10.49 7.48
C ARG A 500 -6.81 -9.51 8.64
N ASP A 501 -7.73 -9.81 9.55
CA ASP A 501 -7.85 -9.11 10.81
C ASP A 501 -6.51 -9.08 11.57
N LYS A 502 -6.14 -7.90 12.11
CA LYS A 502 -4.85 -7.69 12.79
C LYS A 502 -4.69 -8.52 14.07
N ASN A 503 -5.78 -8.95 14.71
CA ASN A 503 -5.75 -9.88 15.85
C ASN A 503 -5.13 -11.23 15.48
N LYS A 504 -5.12 -11.59 14.19
CA LYS A 504 -4.46 -12.81 13.70
C LYS A 504 -2.95 -12.66 13.56
N ALA A 505 -2.42 -11.44 13.44
CA ALA A 505 -1.00 -11.19 13.15
C ALA A 505 -0.05 -11.91 14.13
N PRO A 506 -0.24 -11.90 15.46
CA PRO A 506 0.69 -12.56 16.39
C PRO A 506 0.80 -14.09 16.23
N LYS A 507 -0.13 -14.72 15.48
CA LYS A 507 -0.27 -16.16 15.28
C LYS A 507 0.13 -16.63 13.87
N VAL A 508 0.19 -15.74 12.88
CA VAL A 508 0.57 -16.12 11.51
C VAL A 508 1.97 -16.77 11.47
N SER A 509 2.10 -17.83 10.68
CA SER A 509 3.39 -18.50 10.48
C SER A 509 4.20 -17.76 9.41
N ILE A 510 5.40 -17.32 9.78
CA ILE A 510 6.40 -16.74 8.87
C ILE A 510 7.72 -17.45 9.18
N PRO A 511 7.98 -18.63 8.59
CA PRO A 511 9.14 -19.46 8.92
C PRO A 511 10.45 -18.86 8.39
N LEU A 512 11.58 -19.25 8.99
CA LEU A 512 12.90 -19.00 8.42
C LEU A 512 13.07 -19.76 7.10
N ASN A 513 13.97 -19.26 6.26
CA ASN A 513 14.40 -19.92 5.02
C ASN A 513 13.22 -20.22 4.07
N THR A 514 12.28 -19.29 3.93
CA THR A 514 11.09 -19.43 3.09
C THR A 514 10.74 -18.07 2.51
N VAL A 515 10.46 -18.03 1.21
CA VAL A 515 9.92 -16.84 0.54
C VAL A 515 8.41 -17.01 0.40
N ILE A 516 7.65 -16.02 0.83
CA ILE A 516 6.20 -15.95 0.65
C ILE A 516 5.92 -14.97 -0.48
N LYS A 517 5.30 -15.45 -1.57
CA LYS A 517 4.89 -14.61 -2.70
C LYS A 517 3.44 -14.20 -2.52
N LEU A 518 3.17 -12.90 -2.49
CA LEU A 518 1.82 -12.34 -2.43
C LEU A 518 1.53 -11.61 -3.74
N VAL A 519 0.38 -11.87 -4.36
CA VAL A 519 -0.10 -11.14 -5.54
C VAL A 519 -1.41 -10.44 -5.19
N PRO A 520 -1.43 -9.10 -5.07
CA PRO A 520 -2.63 -8.30 -4.87
C PRO A 520 -3.76 -8.61 -5.84
N ARG A 521 -4.96 -8.80 -5.29
CA ARG A 521 -6.25 -8.97 -5.98
C ARG A 521 -7.29 -8.01 -5.37
N ASN A 522 -8.52 -8.02 -5.87
CA ASN A 522 -9.59 -7.12 -5.40
C ASN A 522 -10.05 -7.35 -3.96
N HIS A 523 -10.02 -8.60 -3.49
CA HIS A 523 -10.52 -8.99 -2.17
C HIS A 523 -9.41 -9.55 -1.25
N GLY A 524 -8.15 -9.18 -1.51
CA GLY A 524 -7.00 -9.64 -0.73
C GLY A 524 -5.75 -9.81 -1.57
N CYS A 525 -4.97 -10.83 -1.25
CA CYS A 525 -3.86 -11.30 -2.06
C CYS A 525 -4.00 -12.80 -2.29
N GLU A 526 -3.54 -13.24 -3.45
CA GLU A 526 -3.26 -14.64 -3.72
C GLU A 526 -1.87 -14.96 -3.15
N GLU A 527 -1.78 -16.03 -2.36
CA GLU A 527 -0.52 -16.51 -1.81
C GLU A 527 0.02 -17.62 -2.71
N GLY A 528 1.23 -17.43 -3.26
CA GLY A 528 1.93 -18.48 -3.99
C GLY A 528 2.43 -19.57 -3.05
N ASP A 529 2.55 -20.82 -3.53
CA ASP A 529 2.87 -22.00 -2.71
C ASP A 529 4.16 -21.80 -1.87
N PRO A 530 4.05 -21.65 -0.53
CA PRO A 530 5.20 -21.47 0.34
C PRO A 530 6.09 -22.72 0.41
N LEU A 531 5.52 -23.91 0.21
CA LEU A 531 6.26 -25.18 0.23
C LEU A 531 7.10 -25.33 -1.04
N ALA A 532 6.58 -24.94 -2.20
CA ALA A 532 7.36 -24.87 -3.42
C ALA A 532 8.59 -23.96 -3.24
N ASN A 533 8.39 -22.74 -2.73
CA ASN A 533 9.50 -21.81 -2.48
C ASN A 533 10.52 -22.36 -1.47
N LYS A 534 10.04 -23.01 -0.40
CA LYS A 534 10.91 -23.62 0.62
C LYS A 534 11.72 -24.80 0.06
N LYS A 535 11.10 -25.67 -0.74
CA LYS A 535 11.77 -26.80 -1.40
C LYS A 535 12.86 -26.31 -2.34
N ILE A 536 12.55 -25.31 -3.17
CA ILE A 536 13.51 -24.72 -4.10
C ILE A 536 14.72 -24.16 -3.33
N LEU A 537 14.48 -23.40 -2.26
CA LEU A 537 15.56 -22.87 -1.43
C LEU A 537 16.37 -23.96 -0.74
N ALA A 538 15.75 -25.06 -0.31
CA ALA A 538 16.46 -26.19 0.28
C ALA A 538 17.44 -26.82 -0.72
N THR A 539 17.10 -26.89 -2.00
CA THR A 539 18.00 -27.36 -3.08
C THR A 539 19.26 -26.51 -3.22
N TYR A 540 19.21 -25.22 -2.86
CA TYR A 540 20.37 -24.31 -2.89
C TYR A 540 21.17 -24.30 -1.58
N ILE A 541 20.64 -24.87 -0.49
CA ILE A 541 21.28 -24.88 0.84
C ILE A 541 22.01 -26.20 1.11
N LEU A 542 21.49 -27.31 0.57
CA LEU A 542 22.11 -28.63 0.54
C LEU A 542 23.22 -28.66 -0.50
#